data_AF-A0A317CYX2-F1
#
_entry.id   AF-A0A317CYX2-F1
#
_cell.length_a   1.000
_cell.length_b   1.000
_cell.length_c   1.000
_cell.angle_alpha   90.00
_cell.angle_beta   90.00
_cell.angle_gamma   90.00
#
_symmetry.space_group_name_H-M   'P 1'
#
loop_
_entity.id
_entity.type
_entity.pdbx_description
1 polymer ?
#
loop_
_entity_poly.entity_id
_entity_poly.type
_entity_poly.pdbx_seq_one_letter_code
_entity_poly.pdbx_strand_id
1 'polypeptide(L)' 'MISLMHDKQDESVGRLIEEFLTARATRKPSPHTLAAYRRDLRSVAALVGDDSTPP' A
#
# COMPACT_ATOMS: atom_id res chain seq x y z
N MET A 1 -4.85 16.96 19.24
CA MET A 1 -5.76 15.81 19.09
C MET A 1 -5.94 15.52 17.60
N ILE A 2 -4.99 14.83 16.97
CA ILE A 2 -4.99 14.50 15.51
C ILE A 2 -5.08 12.96 15.33
N SER A 3 -5.50 12.23 16.37
CA SER A 3 -5.44 10.76 16.40
C SER A 3 -6.53 10.04 15.60
N LEU A 4 -7.46 10.75 14.95
CA LEU A 4 -8.63 10.11 14.32
C LEU A 4 -8.51 9.85 12.81
N MET A 5 -7.54 10.48 12.12
CA MET A 5 -7.39 10.30 10.66
C MET A 5 -6.47 9.14 10.28
N HIS A 6 -5.67 8.63 11.21
CA HIS A 6 -4.66 7.61 10.89
C HIS A 6 -5.26 6.23 10.63
N ASP A 7 -6.21 5.81 11.46
CA ASP A 7 -6.88 4.50 11.37
C ASP A 7 -7.60 4.29 10.02
N LYS A 8 -8.16 5.38 9.47
CA LYS A 8 -8.87 5.36 8.18
C LYS A 8 -7.94 5.41 6.98
N GLN A 9 -6.69 5.88 7.15
CA GLN A 9 -5.70 5.99 6.07
C GLN A 9 -5.09 4.63 5.73
N ASP A 10 -4.82 3.77 6.72
CA ASP A 10 -4.25 2.43 6.46
C ASP A 10 -5.25 1.51 5.75
N GLU A 11 -6.54 1.59 6.09
CA GLU A 11 -7.62 0.94 5.33
C GLU A 11 -7.69 1.45 3.87
N SER A 12 -7.26 2.69 3.61
CA SER A 12 -7.28 3.30 2.28
C SER A 12 -6.05 2.93 1.44
N VAL A 13 -4.86 2.86 2.02
CA VAL A 13 -3.60 2.64 1.28
C VAL A 13 -3.51 1.20 0.76
N GLY A 14 -3.84 0.20 1.58
CA GLY A 14 -3.84 -1.21 1.14
C GLY A 14 -4.79 -1.45 -0.04
N ARG A 15 -5.96 -0.80 -0.02
CA ARG A 15 -6.92 -0.84 -1.13
C ARG A 15 -6.39 -0.18 -2.39
N LEU A 16 -5.80 1.01 -2.27
CA LEU A 16 -5.22 1.75 -3.40
C LEU A 16 -4.07 0.96 -4.07
N ILE A 17 -3.28 0.22 -3.29
CA ILE A 17 -2.23 -0.67 -3.83
C ILE A 17 -2.84 -1.75 -4.71
N GLU A 18 -3.91 -2.42 -4.29
CA GLU A 18 -4.54 -3.47 -5.09
C GLU A 18 -5.25 -2.92 -6.34
N GLU A 19 -5.87 -1.74 -6.25
CA GLU A 19 -6.44 -1.04 -7.41
C GLU A 19 -5.35 -0.67 -8.44
N PHE A 20 -4.20 -0.17 -7.98
CA PHE A 20 -3.04 0.10 -8.83
C PHE A 20 -2.51 -1.16 -9.51
N LEU A 21 -2.33 -2.25 -8.77
CA LEU A 21 -1.82 -3.52 -9.32
C LEU A 21 -2.78 -4.11 -10.36
N THR A 22 -4.09 -3.98 -10.13
CA THR A 22 -5.14 -4.39 -11.07
C THR A 22 -5.05 -3.59 -12.37
N ALA A 23 -4.96 -2.27 -12.29
CA ALA A 23 -4.77 -1.41 -13.46
C ALA A 23 -3.46 -1.75 -14.19
N ARG A 24 -2.38 -2.02 -13.46
CA ARG A 24 -1.07 -2.37 -14.03
C ARG A 24 -1.08 -3.72 -14.75
N ALA A 25 -1.84 -4.71 -14.25
CA ALA A 25 -1.95 -6.03 -14.86
C ALA A 25 -2.51 -6.00 -16.30
N THR A 26 -3.35 -5.01 -16.63
CA THR A 26 -3.89 -4.82 -17.99
C THR A 26 -2.83 -4.44 -19.03
N ARG A 27 -1.64 -3.98 -18.60
CA ARG A 27 -0.54 -3.55 -19.49
C ARG A 27 0.49 -4.64 -19.80
N LYS A 28 0.12 -5.92 -19.60
CA LYS A 28 0.97 -7.11 -19.81
C LYS A 28 2.34 -7.11 -19.08
N PRO A 29 2.44 -6.63 -17.83
CA PRO A 29 3.66 -6.86 -17.04
C PRO A 29 3.83 -8.36 -16.77
N SER A 30 5.07 -8.82 -16.60
CA SER A 30 5.34 -10.19 -16.15
C SER A 30 4.65 -10.43 -14.79
N PRO A 31 4.07 -11.62 -14.54
CA PRO A 31 3.52 -11.99 -13.24
C PRO A 31 4.51 -11.78 -12.09
N HIS A 32 5.80 -12.00 -12.36
CA HIS A 32 6.87 -11.76 -11.40
C HIS A 32 7.06 -10.27 -11.08
N THR A 33 6.89 -9.39 -12.05
CA THR A 33 6.97 -7.93 -11.86
C THR A 33 5.83 -7.43 -10.97
N LEU A 34 4.61 -7.93 -11.16
CA LEU A 34 3.48 -7.58 -10.29
C LEU A 34 3.67 -8.10 -8.86
N ALA A 35 4.22 -9.30 -8.70
CA ALA A 35 4.53 -9.85 -7.38
C ALA A 35 5.59 -9.01 -6.65
N ALA A 36 6.63 -8.55 -7.36
CA ALA A 36 7.64 -7.65 -6.81
C ALA A 36 7.00 -6.32 -6.36
N TYR A 37 6.20 -5.67 -7.21
CA TYR A 37 5.50 -4.43 -6.84
C TYR A 37 4.57 -4.62 -5.64
N ARG A 38 3.83 -5.72 -5.57
CA ARG A 38 2.96 -6.00 -4.42
C ARG A 38 3.76 -6.09 -3.13
N ARG A 39 4.87 -6.82 -3.13
CA ARG A 39 5.73 -6.96 -1.96
C ARG A 39 6.27 -5.60 -1.53
N ASP A 40 6.88 -4.87 -2.45
CA ASP A 40 7.58 -3.63 -2.13
C ASP A 40 6.62 -2.54 -1.67
N LEU A 41 5.46 -2.38 -2.32
CA LEU A 41 4.45 -1.39 -1.92
C LEU A 41 3.83 -1.69 -0.55
N ARG A 42 3.59 -2.96 -0.23
CA ARG A 42 3.10 -3.35 1.11
C ARG A 42 4.14 -3.12 2.19
N SER A 43 5.42 -3.41 1.91
CA SER A 43 6.51 -3.14 2.84
C SER A 43 6.64 -1.65 3.13
N VAL A 44 6.56 -0.79 2.10
CA VAL A 44 6.59 0.67 2.29
C VAL A 44 5.39 1.15 3.09
N ALA A 45 4.18 0.66 2.77
CA ALA A 45 2.98 1.05 3.51
C ALA A 45 3.07 0.69 5.01
N ALA A 46 3.58 -0.51 5.33
CA ALA A 46 3.79 -0.92 6.71
C ALA A 46 4.80 -0.01 7.45
N LEU A 47 5.93 0.32 6.81
CA LEU A 47 6.94 1.22 7.41
C LEU A 47 6.37 2.61 7.71
N VAL A 48 5.56 3.16 6.79
CA VAL A 48 4.94 4.48 6.97
C VAL A 48 3.85 4.45 8.06
N GLY A 49 3.09 3.35 8.15
CA GLY A 49 2.12 3.15 9.23
C GLY A 49 2.79 3.10 10.61
N ASP A 50 3.91 2.40 10.73
CA ASP A 50 4.68 2.30 11.98
C ASP A 50 5.27 3.65 12.43
N ASP A 51 5.85 4.44 11.51
CA ASP A 51 6.41 5.78 11.77
C ASP A 51 5.36 6.80 12.27
N SER A 52 4.09 6.50 12.05
CA SER A 52 2.98 7.37 12.42
C SER A 52 2.49 7.17 13.85
N THR A 53 3.00 6.17 14.56
CA THR A 53 2.65 5.89 15.96
C THR A 53 3.49 6.81 16.86
N PRO A 54 2.89 7.76 17.61
CA PRO A 54 3.66 8.60 18.53
C PRO A 54 4.19 7.77 19.72
N PRO A 55 5.31 8.20 20.34
CA PRO A 55 5.97 7.48 21.43
C PRO A 55 5.13 7.36 22.71
#